data_AF-A0A9D9PZP2-F1
#
_entry.id   AF-A0A9D9PZP2-F1
#
_cell.length_a   1.000
_cell.length_b   1.000
_cell.length_c   1.000
_cell.angle_alpha   90.00
_cell.angle_beta   90.00
_cell.angle_gamma   90.00
#
_symmetry.space_group_name_H-M   'P 1'
#
loop_
_entity.id
_entity.type
_entity.pdbx_description
1 polymer ?
#
loop_
_entity_poly.entity_id
_entity_poly.type
_entity_poly.pdbx_seq_one_letter_code
_entity_poly.pdbx_strand_id
1 'polypeptide(L)' 'MKNAEGKIIYVGKSKKLKNRVSSYFVGSGHSYKTAKMVSQVNDFDYILCKTEIEALALENTLIKKHTPKYNIKLKDA' A
#
# COMPACT_ATOMS: atom_id res chain seq x y z
N MET A 1 -3.23 3.50 0.48
CA MET A 1 -4.56 2.88 0.62
C MET A 1 -5.18 3.31 1.94
N LYS A 2 -6.47 3.63 1.90
CA LYS A 2 -7.26 4.23 2.99
C LYS A 2 -8.47 3.36 3.31
N ASN A 3 -8.87 3.32 4.58
CA ASN A 3 -10.13 2.70 4.99
C ASN A 3 -11.33 3.62 4.76
N ALA A 4 -12.54 3.17 5.11
CA ALA A 4 -13.77 3.95 4.97
C ALA A 4 -13.76 5.27 5.76
N GLU A 5 -12.94 5.37 6.81
CA GLU A 5 -12.76 6.59 7.61
C GLU A 5 -11.68 7.52 7.03
N GLY A 6 -11.12 7.19 5.86
CA GLY A 6 -10.02 7.95 5.24
C GLY A 6 -8.65 7.71 5.88
N LYS A 7 -8.52 6.82 6.88
CA LYS A 7 -7.26 6.53 7.55
C LYS A 7 -6.33 5.72 6.65
N ILE A 8 -5.07 6.15 6.53
CA ILE A 8 -4.04 5.42 5.78
C ILE A 8 -3.71 4.12 6.50
N ILE A 9 -3.99 2.99 5.85
CA ILE A 9 -3.75 1.65 6.40
C ILE A 9 -2.57 0.93 5.74
N TYR A 10 -2.18 1.34 4.55
CA TYR A 10 -1.03 0.81 3.81
C TYR A 10 -0.44 1.84 2.83
N VAL A 11 0.88 1.85 2.72
CA VAL A 11 1.71 2.62 1.80
C VAL A 11 2.66 1.67 1.09
N GLY A 12 2.84 1.81 -0.22
CA GLY A 12 3.77 0.98 -0.99
C GLY A 12 4.24 1.67 -2.25
N LYS A 13 5.47 1.38 -2.70
CA LYS A 13 5.99 1.83 -4.00
C LYS A 13 5.75 0.81 -5.12
N SER A 14 5.72 1.27 -6.36
CA SER A 14 5.68 0.41 -7.55
C SER A 14 6.25 1.10 -8.78
N LYS A 15 6.93 0.36 -9.66
CA LYS A 15 7.29 0.80 -11.02
C LYS A 15 6.07 0.89 -11.94
N LYS A 16 5.08 0.02 -11.72
CA LYS A 16 3.84 -0.08 -12.51
C LYS A 16 2.66 0.00 -11.57
N LEU A 17 2.15 1.22 -11.33
CA LEU A 17 1.06 1.46 -10.39
C LEU A 17 -0.20 0.67 -10.76
N LYS A 18 -0.58 0.67 -12.04
CA LYS A 18 -1.75 -0.08 -12.54
C LYS A 18 -1.67 -1.56 -12.15
N ASN A 19 -0.58 -2.24 -12.50
CA ASN A 19 -0.41 -3.66 -12.21
C ASN A 19 -0.42 -3.94 -10.71
N ARG A 20 0.22 -3.08 -9.91
CA ARG A 20 0.25 -3.21 -8.44
C ARG A 20 -1.16 -3.12 -7.85
N VAL A 21 -1.92 -2.09 -8.24
CA VAL A 21 -3.29 -1.90 -7.75
C VAL A 21 -4.17 -3.06 -8.20
N SER A 22 -4.16 -3.41 -9.49
CA SER A 22 -4.93 -4.55 -10.02
C SER A 22 -4.60 -5.87 -9.32
N SER A 23 -3.33 -6.10 -8.96
CA SER A 23 -2.91 -7.33 -8.28
C SER A 23 -3.47 -7.50 -6.87
N TYR A 24 -4.07 -6.47 -6.27
CA TYR A 24 -4.77 -6.61 -5.00
C TYR A 24 -6.24 -7.01 -5.16
N PHE A 25 -6.81 -6.82 -6.35
CA PHE A 25 -8.24 -7.02 -6.61
C PHE A 25 -8.51 -8.14 -7.62
N VAL A 26 -7.48 -8.60 -8.33
CA VAL A 26 -7.56 -9.61 -9.38
C VAL A 26 -6.63 -10.77 -9.03
N GLY A 27 -7.20 -11.98 -8.90
CA GLY A 27 -6.46 -13.23 -8.73
C GLY A 27 -6.79 -14.02 -7.46
N SER A 28 -6.70 -15.34 -7.54
CA SER A 28 -6.85 -16.28 -6.43
C SER A 28 -5.47 -16.66 -5.89
N GLY A 29 -4.96 -15.93 -4.91
CA GLY A 29 -3.63 -16.22 -4.32
C GLY A 29 -3.13 -15.24 -3.26
N HIS A 30 -4.00 -14.38 -2.71
CA HIS A 30 -3.59 -13.46 -1.66
C HIS A 30 -3.36 -14.20 -0.34
N SER A 31 -2.26 -13.87 0.35
CA SER A 31 -2.10 -14.29 1.73
C SER A 31 -3.25 -13.73 2.58
N TYR A 32 -3.60 -14.42 3.68
CA TYR A 32 -4.66 -13.98 4.59
C TYR A 32 -4.48 -12.51 5.04
N LYS A 33 -3.24 -12.11 5.33
CA LYS A 33 -2.90 -10.73 5.72
C LYS A 33 -3.24 -9.73 4.61
N THR A 34 -2.89 -10.04 3.36
CA THR A 34 -3.18 -9.19 2.20
C THR A 34 -4.69 -9.13 1.95
N ALA A 35 -5.39 -10.28 1.94
CA ALA A 35 -6.84 -10.31 1.77
C ALA A 35 -7.56 -9.47 2.86
N LYS A 36 -7.12 -9.58 4.12
CA LYS A 36 -7.67 -8.80 5.25
C LYS A 36 -7.35 -7.31 5.17
N MET A 37 -6.24 -6.93 4.54
CA MET A 37 -5.93 -5.53 4.25
C MET A 37 -6.88 -5.02 3.16
N VAL A 38 -6.96 -5.73 2.04
CA VAL A 38 -7.79 -5.35 0.88
C VAL A 38 -9.25 -5.21 1.27
N SER A 39 -9.77 -6.11 2.12
CA SER A 39 -11.15 -6.03 2.63
C SER A 39 -11.46 -4.77 3.46
N GLN A 40 -10.43 -4.02 3.89
CA GLN A 40 -10.57 -2.77 4.63
C GLN A 40 -10.25 -1.55 3.77
N VAL A 41 -9.84 -1.74 2.51
CA VAL A 41 -9.56 -0.64 1.59
C VAL A 41 -10.87 -0.11 1.02
N ASN A 42 -11.11 1.18 1.20
CA ASN A 42 -12.21 1.90 0.56
C ASN A 42 -11.71 2.83 -0.55
N ASP A 43 -10.49 3.35 -0.42
CA ASP A 43 -9.92 4.32 -1.36
C ASP A 43 -8.39 4.24 -1.40
N PHE A 44 -7.76 4.85 -2.42
CA PHE A 44 -6.32 4.99 -2.51
C PHE A 44 -5.89 6.26 -3.26
N ASP A 45 -4.78 6.84 -2.80
CA ASP A 45 -4.07 7.92 -3.51
C ASP A 45 -2.77 7.38 -4.10
N TYR A 46 -2.24 8.10 -5.09
CA TYR A 46 -0.92 7.86 -5.65
C TYR A 46 -0.16 9.16 -5.88
N ILE A 47 1.16 9.08 -5.80
CA ILE A 47 2.08 10.18 -6.09
C ILE A 47 3.05 9.67 -7.15
N LEU A 48 3.16 10.39 -8.27
CA LEU A 48 4.14 10.07 -9.31
C LEU A 48 5.51 10.59 -8.90
N CYS A 49 6.52 9.73 -8.95
CA CYS A 49 7.92 10.08 -8.73
C CYS A 49 8.70 9.88 -10.03
N LYS A 50 9.75 10.69 -10.25
CA LYS A 50 10.56 10.60 -11.47
C LYS A 50 11.55 9.44 -11.38
N THR A 51 12.00 9.11 -10.18
CA THR A 51 12.98 8.05 -9.95
C THR A 51 12.52 7.05 -8.89
N GLU A 52 13.11 5.85 -8.91
CA GLU A 52 12.87 4.85 -7.87
C GLU A 52 13.35 5.27 -6.49
N ILE A 53 14.42 6.09 -6.45
CA ILE A 53 15.02 6.58 -5.20
C ILE A 53 14.08 7.57 -4.53
N GLU A 54 13.50 8.50 -5.29
CA GLU A 54 12.46 9.41 -4.79
C GLU A 54 11.25 8.65 -4.26
N ALA A 55 10.75 7.65 -5.01
CA ALA A 55 9.61 6.84 -4.59
C ALA A 55 9.90 6.10 -3.27
N LEU A 56 11.12 5.57 -3.10
CA LEU A 56 11.55 4.90 -1.87
C LEU A 56 11.69 5.88 -0.70
N ALA A 57 12.26 7.06 -0.92
CA ALA A 57 12.40 8.09 0.12
C ALA A 57 11.04 8.59 0.59
N LEU A 58 10.11 8.81 -0.35
CA LEU A 58 8.74 9.24 -0.07
C LEU A 58 7.95 8.14 0.65
N GLU A 59 8.04 6.88 0.22
CA GLU A 59 7.44 5.73 0.88
C GLU A 59 7.88 5.66 2.35
N ASN A 60 9.18 5.72 2.61
CA ASN A 60 9.72 5.70 3.98
C ASN A 60 9.22 6.87 4.82
N THR A 61 9.15 8.07 4.24
CA THR A 61 8.63 9.27 4.91
C THR A 61 7.16 9.09 5.30
N LEU A 62 6.33 8.59 4.38
CA LEU A 62 4.91 8.37 4.61
C LEU A 62 4.66 7.24 5.62
N ILE A 63 5.44 6.16 5.57
CA ILE A 63 5.35 5.07 6.55
C ILE A 63 5.70 5.58 7.95
N LYS A 64 6.75 6.39 8.09
CA LYS A 64 7.14 6.98 9.38
C LYS A 64 6.10 7.97 9.90
N LYS A 65 5.52 8.79 9.01
CA LYS A 65 4.54 9.82 9.37
C LYS A 65 3.20 9.23 9.80
N HIS A 66 2.75 8.17 9.14
CA HIS A 66 1.40 7.62 9.34
C HIS A 66 1.36 6.29 10.10
N THR A 67 2.51 5.63 10.25
CA THR A 67 2.69 4.32 10.90
C THR A 67 1.56 3.33 10.52
N PRO A 68 1.36 3.06 9.22
CA PRO A 68 0.18 2.34 8.78
C PRO A 68 0.16 0.91 9.32
N LYS A 69 -1.00 0.48 9.81
CA LYS A 69 -1.21 -0.83 10.45
C LYS A 69 -0.64 -2.00 9.65
N TYR A 70 -0.79 -2.00 8.32
CA TYR A 70 -0.38 -3.11 7.48
C TYR A 70 1.07 -3.01 6.99
N ASN A 71 1.72 -1.84 7.06
CA ASN A 71 3.15 -1.73 6.72
C ASN A 71 4.06 -2.41 7.76
N ILE A 72 3.62 -2.49 9.02
CA ILE A 72 4.33 -3.20 10.08
C ILE A 72 4.08 -4.70 9.94
N LYS A 73 2.80 -5.10 9.90
CA LYS A 73 2.40 -6.53 9.89
C LYS A 73 2.82 -7.32 8.64
N LEU A 74 3.11 -6.62 7.54
CA LEU A 74 3.59 -7.22 6.29
C LEU A 74 5.12 -7.23 6.18
N LYS A 75 5.87 -6.52 7.04
CA LYS A 75 7.33 -6.61 7.09
C LYS A 75 7.82 -7.87 7.82
N ASP A 76 7.01 -8.40 8.74
CA ASP A 76 7.33 -9.60 9.54
C ASP A 76 6.74 -10.89 8.93
N ALA A 77 6.80 -11.06 7.60
CA ALA A 77 6.28 -12.23 6.88
C ALA A 77 7.29 -12.74 5.85
#